data_AF-A0A536T031-F1
#
_entry.id   AF-A0A536T031-F1
#
_cell.length_a   1.000
_cell.length_b   1.000
_cell.length_c   1.000
_cell.angle_alpha   90.00
_cell.angle_beta   90.00
_cell.angle_gamma   90.00
#
_symmetry.space_group_name_H-M   'P 1'
#
loop_
_entity.id
_entity.type
_entity.pdbx_description
1 polymer ?
#
loop_
_entity_poly.entity_id
_entity_poly.type
_entity_poly.pdbx_seq_one_letter_code
_entity_poly.pdbx_strand_id
1 'polypeptide(L)' 'MRPLEGITVLALEQVIAAPFATRQLAELGARVIKIERPGVGDAARAYDRTVKGQSSHFVWTNRSKESITLDVKHPAAQPI' A
#
# COMPACT_ATOMS: atom_id res chain seq x y z
N MET A 1 -1.10 19.21 -14.81
CA MET A 1 0.12 18.63 -14.17
C MET A 1 -0.17 18.45 -12.70
N ARG A 2 0.03 17.24 -12.17
CA ARG A 2 -0.12 17.00 -10.72
C ARG A 2 1.23 17.19 -10.00
N PRO A 3 1.27 17.67 -8.74
CA PRO A 3 2.54 18.05 -8.09
C PRO A 3 3.59 16.94 -7.96
N LEU A 4 3.18 15.67 -7.90
CA LEU A 4 4.08 14.51 -7.75
C LEU A 4 4.10 13.60 -8.99
N GLU A 5 3.65 14.13 -10.13
CA GLU A 5 3.69 13.40 -11.39
C GLU A 5 5.14 12.99 -11.75
N GLY A 6 5.32 11.74 -12.19
CA GLY A 6 6.63 11.16 -12.48
C GLY A 6 7.37 10.54 -11.29
N ILE A 7 6.89 10.74 -10.06
CA ILE A 7 7.48 10.11 -8.86
C ILE A 7 6.90 8.71 -8.66
N THR A 8 7.77 7.72 -8.45
CA THR A 8 7.38 6.35 -8.04
C THR A 8 7.73 6.12 -6.57
N VAL A 9 6.78 5.61 -5.79
CA VAL A 9 6.93 5.32 -4.37
C VAL A 9 6.71 3.82 -4.14
N LEU A 10 7.74 3.14 -3.64
CA LEU A 10 7.60 1.78 -3.09
C LEU A 10 7.21 1.87 -1.62
N ALA A 11 6.02 1.39 -1.28
CA ALA A 11 5.42 1.60 0.03
C ALA A 11 5.32 0.28 0.82
N LEU A 12 6.22 0.07 1.77
CA LEU A 12 6.22 -1.08 2.71
C LEU A 12 5.41 -0.79 3.99
N GLU A 13 4.49 0.17 3.90
CA GLU A 13 3.69 0.62 5.02
C GLU A 13 2.60 -0.39 5.42
N GLN A 14 2.11 -0.27 6.66
CA GLN A 14 0.98 -1.04 7.16
C GLN A 14 0.07 -0.18 8.07
N VAL A 15 -1.12 -0.71 8.33
CA VAL A 15 -2.09 -0.18 9.31
C VAL A 15 -2.70 1.14 8.85
N ILE A 16 -2.40 2.28 9.50
CA ILE A 16 -3.16 3.53 9.28
C ILE A 16 -2.28 4.73 8.91
N ALA A 17 -1.31 5.11 9.75
CA ALA A 17 -0.63 6.41 9.61
C ALA A 17 0.16 6.55 8.29
N ALA A 18 1.06 5.61 8.02
CA ALA A 18 1.85 5.60 6.79
C ALA A 18 1.03 5.27 5.52
N PRO A 19 0.03 4.35 5.55
CA PRO A 19 -0.86 4.21 4.39
C PRO A 19 -1.64 5.48 4.09
N PHE A 20 -2.12 6.19 5.11
CA PHE A 20 -2.79 7.48 4.91
C PHE A 20 -1.84 8.49 4.24
N ALA A 21 -0.60 8.63 4.74
CA ALA A 21 0.39 9.53 4.15
C ALA A 21 0.69 9.19 2.68
N THR A 22 0.94 7.92 2.36
CA THR A 22 1.25 7.50 0.99
C THR A 22 0.04 7.58 0.05
N ARG A 23 -1.19 7.46 0.55
CA ARG A 23 -2.40 7.76 -0.24
C ARG A 23 -2.48 9.23 -0.63
N GLN A 24 -2.06 10.15 0.25
CA GLN A 24 -1.96 11.57 -0.14
C GLN A 24 -0.95 11.76 -1.28
N LEU A 25 0.19 11.05 -1.25
CA LEU A 25 1.18 11.11 -2.35
C LEU A 25 0.58 10.60 -3.68
N ALA A 26 -0.19 9.51 -3.63
CA ALA A 26 -0.85 8.95 -4.81
C ALA A 26 -1.85 9.95 -5.43
N GLU A 27 -2.65 10.60 -4.59
CA GLU A 27 -3.64 11.59 -5.05
C GLU A 27 -3.00 12.86 -5.59
N LEU A 28 -1.82 13.23 -5.08
CA LEU A 28 -0.99 14.30 -5.62
C LEU A 28 -0.22 13.91 -6.88
N GLY A 29 -0.37 12.68 -7.38
CA GLY A 29 0.10 12.26 -8.69
C GLY A 29 1.24 11.26 -8.73
N ALA A 30 1.76 10.84 -7.58
CA ALA A 30 2.79 9.80 -7.53
C ALA A 30 2.20 8.43 -7.91
N ARG A 31 3.01 7.58 -8.55
CA ARG A 31 2.72 6.15 -8.69
C ARG A 31 3.12 5.44 -7.40
N VAL A 32 2.15 5.09 -6.58
CA VAL A 32 2.39 4.42 -5.30
C VAL A 32 2.10 2.93 -5.44
N ILE A 33 3.13 2.12 -5.22
CA ILE A 33 3.07 0.65 -5.26
C ILE A 33 3.19 0.15 -3.83
N LYS A 34 2.07 -0.31 -3.26
CA LYS A 34 2.04 -0.93 -1.94
C LYS A 34 2.59 -2.35 -2.02
N ILE A 35 3.60 -2.63 -1.19
CA ILE A 35 4.20 -3.95 -1.04
C ILE A 35 3.59 -4.62 0.19
N GLU A 36 2.92 -5.74 -0.04
CA GLU A 36 2.22 -6.47 1.00
C GLU A 36 2.80 -7.86 1.23
N ARG A 37 2.57 -8.42 2.42
CA ARG A 37 3.01 -9.79 2.74
C ARG A 37 2.19 -10.81 1.95
N PRO A 38 2.82 -11.81 1.31
CA PRO A 38 2.09 -12.91 0.69
C PRO A 38 1.11 -13.60 1.66
N GLY A 39 -0.07 -13.97 1.15
CA GLY A 39 -1.11 -14.67 1.90
C GLY A 39 -1.95 -13.81 2.86
N VAL A 40 -1.32 -12.90 3.62
CA VAL A 40 -2.00 -12.13 4.68
C VAL A 40 -2.21 -10.65 4.36
N GLY A 41 -1.30 -10.05 3.60
CA GLY A 41 -1.31 -8.63 3.26
C GLY A 41 -1.04 -7.67 4.44
N ASP A 42 -1.56 -6.45 4.32
CA ASP A 42 -1.66 -5.47 5.41
C ASP A 42 -2.65 -5.95 6.49
N ALA A 43 -2.27 -5.81 7.77
CA ALA A 43 -3.12 -6.16 8.92
C ALA A 43 -4.47 -5.42 8.90
N ALA A 44 -4.54 -4.21 8.35
CA ALA A 44 -5.78 -3.46 8.24
C ALA A 44 -6.84 -4.17 7.38
N ARG A 45 -6.45 -5.09 6.48
CA ARG A 45 -7.40 -5.88 5.66
C ARG A 45 -8.34 -6.74 6.50
N ALA A 46 -7.95 -7.09 7.72
CA ALA A 46 -8.70 -7.98 8.61
C ALA A 46 -9.56 -7.25 9.65
N TYR A 47 -9.55 -5.91 9.69
CA TYR A 47 -10.26 -5.15 10.73
C TYR A 47 -11.78 -5.27 10.64
N ASP A 48 -12.33 -5.29 9.42
CA ASP A 48 -13.76 -5.46 9.18
C ASP A 48 -14.01 -5.96 7.75
N ARG A 49 -15.28 -6.05 7.34
CA ARG A 49 -15.72 -6.46 5.99
C ARG A 49 -16.81 -5.55 5.40
N THR A 50 -16.91 -4.33 5.91
CA THR A 50 -18.06 -3.43 5.70
C THR A 50 -18.15 -2.88 4.27
N VAL A 51 -17.03 -2.80 3.54
CA VAL A 51 -17.00 -2.27 2.18
C VAL A 51 -16.95 -3.41 1.17
N LYS A 52 -18.12 -3.94 0.80
CA LYS A 52 -18.23 -5.04 -0.19
C LYS A 52 -17.32 -6.23 0.15
N GLY A 53 -17.25 -6.62 1.43
CA GLY A 53 -16.40 -7.70 1.92
C GLY A 53 -14.95 -7.30 2.21
N GLN A 54 -14.56 -6.04 1.96
CA GLN A 54 -13.26 -5.48 2.31
C GLN A 54 -13.34 -4.61 3.56
N SER A 55 -12.20 -4.46 4.25
CA SER A 55 -12.06 -3.58 5.41
C SER A 55 -12.23 -2.10 5.03
N SER A 56 -13.07 -1.37 5.79
CA SER A 56 -13.26 0.08 5.62
C SER A 56 -11.96 0.86 5.77
N HIS A 57 -11.16 0.51 6.77
CA HIS A 57 -9.87 1.15 7.05
C HIS A 57 -8.91 0.94 5.90
N PHE A 58 -8.84 -0.29 5.38
CA PHE A 58 -7.97 -0.60 4.26
C PHE A 58 -8.37 0.18 3.01
N VAL A 59 -9.66 0.20 2.65
CA VAL A 59 -10.15 0.93 1.48
C VAL A 59 -9.90 2.44 1.64
N TRP A 60 -10.16 2.99 2.82
CA TRP A 60 -9.96 4.41 3.09
C TRP A 60 -8.50 4.84 2.89
N THR A 61 -7.54 4.11 3.47
CA THR A 61 -6.13 4.52 3.47
C THR A 61 -5.33 4.01 2.28
N ASN A 62 -5.88 3.12 1.44
CA ASN A 62 -5.14 2.52 0.31
C ASN A 62 -5.78 2.73 -1.06
N ARG A 63 -6.88 3.48 -1.17
CA ARG A 63 -7.37 3.92 -2.48
C ARG A 63 -6.28 4.68 -3.24
N SER A 64 -6.37 4.63 -4.57
CA SER A 64 -5.44 5.28 -5.52
C SER A 64 -4.04 4.66 -5.57
N LYS A 65 -3.77 3.57 -4.83
CA LYS A 65 -2.51 2.82 -4.89
C LYS A 65 -2.65 1.56 -5.74
N GLU A 66 -1.55 1.14 -6.34
CA GLU A 66 -1.35 -0.23 -6.80
C GLU A 66 -0.96 -1.11 -5.61
N SER A 67 -1.23 -2.43 -5.68
CA SER A 67 -0.87 -3.38 -4.63
C SER A 67 -0.28 -4.65 -5.26
N ILE A 68 0.86 -5.10 -4.72
CA ILE A 68 1.47 -6.39 -5.03
C ILE A 68 1.92 -7.07 -3.74
N THR A 69 2.00 -8.39 -3.75
CA THR A 69 2.62 -9.15 -2.67
C THR A 69 4.09 -9.43 -2.96
N LEU A 70 4.98 -9.27 -1.98
CA LEU A 70 6.39 -9.62 -2.08
C LEU A 70 6.92 -10.12 -0.73
N ASP A 71 7.65 -11.24 -0.74
CA ASP A 71 8.45 -11.64 0.42
C ASP A 71 9.82 -10.95 0.37
N VAL A 72 9.96 -9.89 1.16
CA VAL A 72 11.21 -9.10 1.25
C VAL A 72 12.34 -9.83 1.98
N LYS A 73 12.07 -11.01 2.56
CA LYS A 73 13.05 -11.88 3.21
C LYS A 73 13.37 -13.11 2.37
N HIS A 74 12.91 -13.16 1.13
CA HIS A 74 13.12 -14.31 0.26
C HIS A 74 14.62 -14.60 0.10
N PRO A 75 15.07 -15.87 0.16
CA PRO A 75 16.50 -16.20 0.08
C PRO A 75 17.22 -15.73 -1.19
N ALA A 76 16.48 -15.49 -2.28
CA ALA A 76 17.01 -14.96 -3.53
C ALA A 76 17.16 -13.41 -3.54
N ALA A 77 16.79 -12.71 -2.46
CA ALA A 77 17.02 -11.28 -2.35
C ALA A 77 18.52 -10.97 -2.39
N GLN A 78 18.91 -9.95 -3.16
CA GLN A 78 20.31 -9.56 -3.26
C GLN A 78 20.82 -9.00 -1.92
N PRO A 79 22.07 -9.29 -1.53
CA PRO A 79 22.72 -8.59 -0.43
C PRO A 79 22.91 -7.10 -0.79
N ILE A 80 23.02 -6.26 0.23
CA ILE A 80 23.40 -4.84 0.10
C ILE A 80 24.92 -4.73 0.04
#